data_AF-A0A5E3WXA1-F1
#
_entry.id   AF-A0A5E3WXA1-F1
#
_cell.length_a   1.000
_cell.length_b   1.000
_cell.length_c   1.000
_cell.angle_alpha   90.00
_cell.angle_beta   90.00
_cell.angle_gamma   90.00
#
_symmetry.space_group_name_H-M   'P 1'
#
loop_
_entity.id
_entity.type
_entity.pdbx_description
1 polymer ?
#
loop_
_entity_poly.entity_id
_entity_poly.type
_entity_poly.pdbx_seq_one_letter_code
_entity_poly.pdbx_strand_id
1 'polypeptide(L)'
;MSSGFILAENAFGYIRPVRRGDLDPECLPGVTLLFNLTGHVVGRGHPDADVRVRVDSRKVFVGNNHAVISWDSNSNTATIMDQSQNGTWVNGLKLTRRVVCELRNNSMIWLGPPYHELSCGELSLLHRIDWERLLICIDKDCCLRIRAEFLHNWRPQCPKSVLMEDRDIATFNPWYVLSILSLSSH
;
A
#
# COMPACT_ATOMS: atom_id res chain seq x y z
N MET A 1 -13.86 -5.81 14.34
CA MET A 1 -12.89 -6.92 14.21
C MET A 1 -12.02 -6.62 13.00
N SER A 2 -10.77 -6.22 13.22
CA SER A 2 -9.84 -5.89 12.13
C SER A 2 -9.17 -7.18 11.70
N SER A 3 -9.55 -7.73 10.55
CA SER A 3 -8.83 -8.86 9.96
C SER A 3 -7.43 -8.40 9.58
N GLY A 4 -6.41 -8.94 10.23
CA GLY A 4 -5.02 -8.68 9.86
C GLY A 4 -4.77 -9.22 8.45
N PHE A 5 -4.35 -8.35 7.54
CA PHE A 5 -3.95 -8.73 6.18
C PHE A 5 -2.49 -9.19 6.21
N ILE A 6 -2.24 -10.46 5.87
CA ILE A 6 -0.88 -10.95 5.62
C ILE A 6 -0.51 -10.50 4.22
N LEU A 7 0.45 -9.59 4.13
CA LEU A 7 0.94 -9.07 2.86
C LEU A 7 1.99 -10.03 2.28
N ALA A 8 1.97 -10.18 0.96
CA ALA A 8 3.02 -10.92 0.27
C ALA A 8 4.37 -10.21 0.45
N GLU A 9 5.44 -10.96 0.67
CA GLU A 9 6.81 -10.44 0.89
C GLU A 9 7.32 -9.58 -0.28
N ASN A 10 6.73 -9.75 -1.47
CA ASN A 10 7.12 -9.04 -2.70
C ASN A 10 6.14 -7.92 -3.11
N ALA A 11 5.43 -7.31 -2.16
CA ALA A 11 4.46 -6.25 -2.41
C ALA A 11 4.99 -4.84 -2.12
N PHE A 12 4.64 -3.87 -2.98
CA PHE A 12 4.97 -2.45 -2.81
C PHE A 12 3.76 -1.56 -2.51
N GLY A 13 2.56 -2.08 -2.68
CA GLY A 13 1.34 -1.29 -2.51
C GLY A 13 0.09 -2.14 -2.43
N TYR A 14 -1.01 -1.49 -2.04
CA TYR A 14 -2.31 -2.13 -1.93
C TYR A 14 -3.42 -1.16 -2.35
N ILE A 15 -4.19 -1.53 -3.37
CA ILE A 15 -5.34 -0.73 -3.80
C ILE A 15 -6.57 -1.22 -3.06
N ARG A 16 -7.22 -0.31 -2.33
CA ARG A 16 -8.49 -0.57 -1.65
C ARG A 16 -9.64 0.11 -2.38
N PRO A 17 -10.82 -0.52 -2.49
CA PRO A 17 -12.00 0.18 -2.96
C PRO A 17 -12.41 1.24 -1.92
N VAL A 18 -12.81 2.43 -2.37
CA VAL A 18 -13.38 3.46 -1.47
C VAL A 18 -14.81 3.06 -1.08
N ARG A 19 -15.53 2.48 -2.04
CA ARG A 19 -16.92 2.06 -1.89
C ARG A 19 -17.11 0.65 -2.42
N ARG A 20 -18.17 0.00 -1.93
CA ARG A 20 -18.61 -1.27 -2.50
C ARG A 20 -18.98 -1.08 -3.97
N GLY A 21 -18.46 -1.95 -4.84
CA GLY A 21 -18.69 -1.88 -6.29
C GLY A 21 -17.77 -0.90 -7.04
N ASP A 22 -16.69 -0.43 -6.40
CA ASP A 22 -15.61 0.29 -7.07
C ASP A 22 -14.67 -0.69 -7.80
N LEU A 23 -14.30 -1.79 -7.14
CA LEU A 23 -13.57 -2.90 -7.72
C LEU A 23 -14.50 -4.08 -8.03
N ASP A 24 -14.04 -4.93 -8.94
CA ASP A 24 -14.67 -6.22 -9.21
C ASP A 24 -14.77 -7.05 -7.90
N PRO A 25 -15.87 -7.81 -7.68
CA PRO A 25 -16.01 -8.65 -6.49
C PRO A 25 -14.83 -9.61 -6.25
N GLU A 26 -14.17 -10.09 -7.32
CA GLU A 26 -12.98 -10.96 -7.22
C GLU A 26 -11.75 -10.22 -6.67
N CYS A 27 -11.74 -8.89 -6.78
CA CYS A 27 -10.68 -8.02 -6.28
C CYS A 27 -10.93 -7.52 -4.85
N LEU A 28 -11.95 -8.03 -4.14
CA LEU A 28 -12.20 -7.66 -2.75
C LEU A 28 -11.34 -8.47 -1.77
N PRO A 29 -10.83 -7.85 -0.69
CA PRO A 29 -11.10 -6.48 -0.24
C PRO A 29 -10.20 -5.40 -0.87
N GLY A 30 -9.37 -5.77 -1.83
CA GLY A 30 -8.45 -4.91 -2.55
C GLY A 30 -7.38 -5.74 -3.28
N VAL A 31 -6.45 -5.06 -3.96
CA VAL A 31 -5.45 -5.69 -4.83
C VAL A 31 -4.04 -5.35 -4.37
N THR A 32 -3.23 -6.38 -4.12
CA THR A 32 -1.81 -6.24 -3.81
C THR A 32 -1.00 -5.94 -5.08
N LEU A 33 -0.16 -4.92 -5.02
CA LEU A 33 0.76 -4.53 -6.09
C LEU A 33 2.13 -5.13 -5.84
N LEU A 34 2.61 -5.97 -6.74
CA LEU A 34 3.86 -6.73 -6.61
C LEU A 34 5.03 -6.07 -7.34
N PHE A 35 6.25 -6.15 -6.78
CA PHE A 35 7.48 -5.59 -7.39
C PHE A 35 7.95 -6.36 -8.63
N ASN A 36 7.60 -7.64 -8.75
CA ASN A 36 8.05 -8.47 -9.88
C ASN A 36 7.34 -8.18 -11.21
N LEU A 37 6.36 -7.26 -11.21
CA LEU A 37 5.66 -6.84 -12.42
C LEU A 37 6.12 -5.43 -12.81
N THR A 38 6.38 -5.24 -14.11
CA THR A 38 6.77 -3.93 -14.66
C THR A 38 5.65 -2.89 -14.59
N GLY A 39 4.39 -3.35 -14.52
CA GLY A 39 3.23 -2.51 -14.32
C GLY A 39 1.98 -3.33 -14.03
N HIS A 40 1.09 -2.72 -13.26
CA HIS A 40 -0.24 -3.22 -12.94
C HIS A 40 -1.24 -2.44 -13.76
N VAL A 41 -1.78 -3.08 -14.80
CA VAL A 41 -2.82 -2.48 -15.62
C VAL A 41 -4.10 -2.37 -14.78
N VAL A 42 -4.67 -1.17 -14.76
CA VAL A 42 -5.92 -0.82 -14.08
C VAL A 42 -6.98 -0.55 -15.13
N GLY A 43 -8.15 -1.14 -14.98
CA GLY A 43 -9.27 -0.89 -15.89
C GLY A 43 -10.42 -1.87 -15.68
N ARG A 44 -11.38 -1.86 -16.59
CA ARG A 44 -12.49 -2.84 -16.55
C ARG A 44 -12.08 -4.23 -17.04
N GLY A 45 -10.99 -4.32 -17.80
CA GLY A 45 -10.60 -5.55 -18.46
C GLY A 45 -11.43 -5.88 -19.70
N HIS A 46 -10.87 -6.75 -20.51
CA HIS A 46 -11.51 -7.53 -21.56
C HIS A 46 -11.16 -9.00 -21.25
N PRO A 47 -11.93 -10.00 -21.72
CA PRO A 47 -11.55 -11.41 -21.60
C PRO A 47 -10.08 -11.72 -21.97
N ASP A 48 -9.51 -10.95 -22.89
CA ASP A 48 -8.13 -11.14 -23.39
C ASP A 48 -7.11 -10.15 -22.78
N ALA A 49 -7.54 -9.22 -21.93
CA ALA A 49 -6.65 -8.22 -21.35
C ALA A 49 -6.20 -8.65 -19.94
N ASP A 50 -4.89 -8.66 -19.72
CA ASP A 50 -4.28 -8.93 -18.41
C ASP A 50 -4.41 -7.70 -17.49
N VAL A 51 -5.63 -7.44 -17.04
CA VAL A 51 -5.93 -6.39 -16.05
C VAL A 51 -5.78 -6.96 -14.65
N ARG A 52 -4.83 -6.39 -13.89
CA ARG A 52 -4.51 -6.81 -12.52
C ARG A 52 -5.42 -6.14 -11.49
N VAL A 53 -5.75 -4.87 -11.73
CA VAL A 53 -6.65 -4.11 -10.86
C VAL A 53 -7.95 -3.91 -11.62
N ARG A 54 -8.88 -4.85 -11.44
CA ARG A 54 -10.15 -4.86 -12.17
C ARG A 54 -11.18 -3.99 -11.47
N VAL A 55 -11.64 -2.99 -12.19
CA VAL A 55 -12.75 -2.12 -11.80
C VAL A 55 -14.07 -2.81 -12.13
N ASP A 56 -15.07 -2.59 -11.28
CA ASP A 56 -16.42 -3.12 -11.49
C ASP A 56 -16.92 -2.83 -12.92
N SER A 57 -17.41 -3.86 -13.60
CA SER A 57 -17.82 -3.78 -15.00
C SER A 57 -18.95 -2.77 -15.26
N ARG A 58 -19.71 -2.40 -14.22
CA ARG A 58 -20.76 -1.37 -14.27
C ARG A 58 -20.21 0.06 -14.39
N LYS A 59 -18.92 0.29 -14.12
CA LYS A 59 -18.27 1.60 -14.21
C LYS A 59 -17.92 1.91 -15.67
N VAL A 60 -18.92 2.14 -16.50
CA VAL A 60 -18.80 2.20 -17.97
C VAL A 60 -17.82 3.25 -18.50
N PHE A 61 -17.53 4.29 -17.73
CA PHE A 61 -16.55 5.32 -18.11
C PHE A 61 -15.09 4.90 -17.91
N VAL A 62 -14.85 3.75 -17.27
CA VAL A 62 -13.51 3.18 -17.18
C VAL A 62 -13.25 2.33 -18.42
N GLY A 63 -12.24 2.70 -19.20
CA GLY A 63 -11.79 1.88 -20.32
C GLY A 63 -11.26 0.51 -19.87
N ASN A 64 -11.13 -0.42 -20.83
CA ASN A 64 -10.61 -1.77 -20.56
C ASN A 64 -9.18 -1.72 -20.00
N ASN A 65 -8.32 -0.89 -20.60
CA ASN A 65 -6.98 -0.53 -20.12
C ASN A 65 -6.96 0.98 -19.85
N HIS A 66 -7.13 1.38 -18.60
CA HIS A 66 -7.39 2.77 -18.23
C HIS A 66 -6.12 3.49 -17.79
N ALA A 67 -5.38 2.88 -16.87
CA ALA A 67 -4.15 3.41 -16.32
C ALA A 67 -3.18 2.27 -16.03
N VAL A 68 -1.91 2.61 -15.80
CA VAL A 68 -0.89 1.65 -15.36
C VAL A 68 -0.26 2.18 -14.10
N ILE A 69 -0.20 1.36 -13.07
CA ILE A 69 0.55 1.63 -11.84
C ILE A 69 1.86 0.84 -11.88
N SER A 70 2.98 1.51 -11.71
CA SER A 70 4.31 0.90 -11.78
C SER A 70 5.14 1.29 -10.57
N TRP A 71 6.17 0.48 -10.30
CA TRP A 71 7.20 0.80 -9.32
C TRP A 71 8.51 1.12 -10.03
N ASP A 72 9.11 2.27 -9.71
CA ASP A 72 10.47 2.58 -10.14
C ASP A 72 11.46 2.25 -9.02
N SER A 73 12.26 1.21 -9.24
CA SER A 73 13.28 0.75 -8.28
C SER A 73 14.42 1.74 -8.09
N ASN A 74 14.68 2.64 -9.05
CA ASN A 74 15.77 3.60 -8.94
C ASN A 74 15.42 4.75 -8.02
N SER A 75 14.21 5.29 -8.16
CA SER A 75 13.70 6.35 -7.29
C SER A 75 13.00 5.82 -6.04
N ASN A 76 12.73 4.51 -5.97
CA ASN A 76 11.96 3.88 -4.90
C ASN A 76 10.56 4.52 -4.77
N THR A 77 9.92 4.79 -5.91
CA THR A 77 8.61 5.45 -5.97
C THR A 77 7.58 4.63 -6.75
N ALA A 78 6.33 4.69 -6.27
CA ALA A 78 5.18 4.20 -7.02
C ALA A 78 4.69 5.32 -7.94
N THR A 79 4.32 4.97 -9.16
CA THR A 79 3.81 5.93 -10.13
C THR A 79 2.57 5.42 -10.84
N ILE A 80 1.76 6.34 -11.35
CA ILE A 80 0.61 6.05 -12.20
C ILE A 80 0.70 6.83 -13.51
N MET A 81 0.29 6.21 -14.61
CA MET A 81 0.18 6.84 -15.91
C MET A 81 -1.21 6.63 -16.49
N ASP A 82 -1.88 7.72 -16.88
CA ASP A 82 -3.16 7.68 -17.57
C ASP A 82 -3.00 7.24 -19.03
N GLN A 83 -3.78 6.26 -19.45
CA GLN A 83 -3.87 5.79 -20.85
C GLN A 83 -5.27 5.99 -21.45
N SER A 84 -6.23 6.39 -20.63
CA SER A 84 -7.65 6.41 -20.96
C SER A 84 -8.03 7.58 -21.88
N GLN A 85 -9.28 7.54 -22.37
CA GLN A 85 -9.91 8.67 -23.04
C GLN A 85 -10.63 9.60 -22.06
N ASN A 86 -11.13 9.05 -20.95
CA ASN A 86 -11.94 9.77 -19.99
C ASN A 86 -11.12 10.44 -18.89
N GLY A 87 -9.82 10.18 -18.82
CA GLY A 87 -8.87 10.76 -17.88
C GLY A 87 -8.72 9.94 -16.59
N THR A 88 -7.62 10.18 -15.90
CA THR A 88 -7.35 9.70 -14.54
C THR A 88 -7.09 10.91 -13.65
N TRP A 89 -7.52 10.87 -12.39
CA TRP A 89 -7.23 11.90 -11.40
C TRP A 89 -6.54 11.31 -10.18
N VAL A 90 -5.58 12.05 -9.63
CA VAL A 90 -4.89 11.71 -8.39
C VAL A 90 -5.03 12.88 -7.43
N ASN A 91 -5.53 12.63 -6.23
CA ASN A 91 -5.81 13.65 -5.21
C ASN A 91 -6.58 14.88 -5.74
N GLY A 92 -7.58 14.67 -6.61
CA GLY A 92 -8.42 15.71 -7.21
C GLY A 92 -7.81 16.38 -8.45
N LEU A 93 -6.56 16.10 -8.79
CA LEU A 93 -5.87 16.67 -9.94
C LEU A 93 -5.94 15.72 -11.14
N LYS A 94 -6.41 16.24 -12.28
CA LYS A 94 -6.44 15.47 -13.53
C LYS A 94 -5.02 15.26 -14.05
N LEU A 95 -4.68 14.03 -14.37
CA LEU A 95 -3.42 13.71 -15.02
C LEU A 95 -3.46 14.07 -16.50
N THR A 96 -2.35 14.56 -17.02
CA THR A 96 -2.12 14.64 -18.46
C THR A 96 -1.91 13.23 -18.99
N ARG A 97 -2.57 12.89 -20.10
CA ARG A 97 -2.47 11.55 -20.70
C ARG A 97 -1.01 11.21 -21.04
N ARG A 98 -0.59 9.99 -20.70
CA ARG A 98 0.80 9.46 -20.85
C ARG A 98 1.87 10.19 -20.04
N VAL A 99 1.49 11.08 -19.12
CA VAL A 99 2.42 11.65 -18.15
C VAL A 99 2.38 10.79 -16.89
N VAL A 100 3.57 10.53 -16.35
CA VAL A 100 3.76 9.78 -15.12
C VAL A 100 3.53 10.70 -13.92
N CYS A 101 2.75 10.24 -12.95
CA CYS A 101 2.49 10.94 -11.70
C CYS A 101 2.94 10.06 -10.53
N GLU A 102 3.72 10.64 -9.61
CA GLU A 102 4.10 9.97 -8.37
C GLU A 102 2.88 9.74 -7.49
N LEU A 103 2.75 8.51 -6.99
CA LEU A 103 1.76 8.14 -6.00
C LEU A 103 2.40 8.22 -4.62
N ARG A 104 1.67 8.78 -3.66
CA ARG A 104 2.05 8.83 -2.25
C ARG A 104 1.12 7.93 -1.44
N ASN A 105 1.46 7.71 -0.18
CA ASN A 105 0.58 6.96 0.69
C ASN A 105 -0.79 7.63 0.80
N ASN A 106 -1.84 6.82 0.75
CA ASN A 106 -3.24 7.25 0.74
C ASN A 106 -3.61 8.16 -0.45
N SER A 107 -2.90 8.02 -1.58
CA SER A 107 -3.29 8.69 -2.82
C SER A 107 -4.67 8.21 -3.28
N MET A 108 -5.60 9.15 -3.42
CA MET A 108 -6.93 8.90 -3.97
C MET A 108 -6.85 8.87 -5.50
N ILE A 109 -7.38 7.81 -6.12
CA ILE A 109 -7.30 7.62 -7.57
C ILE A 109 -8.71 7.52 -8.16
N TRP A 110 -9.05 8.44 -9.06
CA TRP A 110 -10.31 8.39 -9.80
C TRP A 110 -10.05 8.03 -11.26
N LEU A 111 -10.83 7.10 -11.79
CA LEU A 111 -10.76 6.66 -13.18
C LEU A 111 -12.03 7.09 -13.90
N GLY A 112 -11.88 7.81 -15.02
CA GLY A 112 -13.02 8.42 -15.70
C GLY A 112 -13.50 9.71 -15.01
N PRO A 113 -14.60 10.32 -15.52
CA PRO A 113 -14.95 11.71 -15.24
C PRO A 113 -15.08 12.00 -13.74
N PRO A 114 -14.80 13.25 -13.30
CA PRO A 114 -14.62 13.61 -11.89
C PRO A 114 -15.92 13.65 -11.07
N TYR A 115 -17.02 13.11 -11.60
CA TYR A 115 -18.28 13.03 -10.87
C TYR A 115 -18.11 12.01 -9.73
N HIS A 116 -18.05 12.50 -8.50
CA HIS A 116 -17.72 11.73 -7.30
C HIS A 116 -18.54 10.46 -7.12
N GLU A 117 -19.77 10.40 -7.65
CA GLU A 117 -20.64 9.23 -7.61
C GLU A 117 -20.17 8.06 -8.51
N LEU A 118 -19.28 8.33 -9.48
CA LEU A 118 -18.79 7.37 -10.47
C LEU A 118 -17.33 6.90 -10.25
N SER A 119 -16.68 7.35 -9.17
CA SER A 119 -15.30 6.99 -8.76
C SER A 119 -15.02 5.49 -8.65
N CYS A 120 -13.74 5.06 -8.65
CA CYS A 120 -13.35 3.65 -8.81
C CYS A 120 -12.32 3.08 -7.80
N GLY A 121 -11.69 3.87 -6.91
CA GLY A 121 -10.79 3.29 -5.89
C GLY A 121 -9.92 4.27 -5.10
N GLU A 122 -9.18 3.77 -4.13
CA GLU A 122 -8.18 4.48 -3.34
C GLU A 122 -6.93 3.63 -3.23
N LEU A 123 -5.75 4.22 -3.45
CA LEU A 123 -4.50 3.53 -3.28
C LEU A 123 -3.95 3.79 -1.87
N SER A 124 -3.69 2.71 -1.15
CA SER A 124 -2.85 2.75 0.04
C SER A 124 -1.47 2.25 -0.35
N LEU A 125 -0.46 3.12 -0.31
CA LEU A 125 0.90 2.63 -0.47
C LEU A 125 1.27 1.92 0.82
N LEU A 126 1.65 0.67 0.65
CA LEU A 126 2.41 -0.02 1.66
C LEU A 126 3.79 0.62 1.56
N HIS A 127 3.99 1.71 2.29
CA HIS A 127 5.36 2.00 2.68
C HIS A 127 5.82 0.70 3.32
N ARG A 128 6.79 0.06 2.67
CA ARG A 128 7.74 -0.76 3.37
C ARG A 128 8.22 0.19 4.47
N ILE A 129 7.60 0.10 5.66
CA ILE A 129 8.29 0.49 6.89
C ILE A 129 9.60 -0.28 6.70
N ASP A 130 10.71 0.42 6.55
CA ASP A 130 12.01 -0.20 6.37
C ASP A 130 12.24 -1.12 7.58
N TRP A 131 11.75 -2.36 7.49
CA TRP A 131 11.92 -3.39 8.50
C TRP A 131 13.39 -3.75 8.65
N GLU A 132 14.23 -3.30 7.70
CA GLU A 132 15.69 -3.31 7.77
C GLU A 132 16.25 -2.52 8.97
N ARG A 133 15.43 -1.79 9.73
CA ARG A 133 15.86 -1.10 10.96
C ARG A 133 14.99 -1.35 12.19
N LEU A 134 14.30 -2.48 12.28
CA LEU A 134 13.79 -2.93 13.58
C LEU A 134 14.95 -3.52 14.41
N LEU A 135 15.66 -2.68 15.15
CA LEU A 135 16.63 -3.11 16.15
C LEU A 135 15.87 -3.66 17.37
N ILE A 136 15.82 -4.98 17.50
CA ILE A 136 15.37 -5.63 18.73
C ILE A 136 16.60 -5.68 19.66
N CYS A 137 16.65 -4.80 20.65
CA CYS A 137 17.65 -4.89 21.71
C CYS A 137 17.15 -5.89 22.77
N ILE A 138 17.83 -7.02 22.88
CA ILE A 138 17.63 -7.97 23.98
C ILE A 138 18.63 -7.60 25.07
N ASP A 139 18.13 -7.06 26.19
CA ASP A 139 18.97 -6.77 27.36
C ASP A 139 19.32 -8.08 28.10
N LYS A 140 20.44 -8.08 28.83
CA LYS A 140 20.96 -9.26 29.54
C LYS A 140 20.03 -9.77 30.65
N ASP A 141 19.04 -8.97 31.04
CA ASP A 141 18.05 -9.29 32.08
C ASP A 141 16.78 -9.99 31.53
N CYS A 142 16.82 -10.55 30.31
CA CYS A 142 15.71 -11.27 29.68
C CYS A 142 14.40 -10.48 29.45
N CYS A 143 14.40 -9.16 29.63
CA CYS A 143 13.28 -8.32 29.25
C CYS A 143 13.39 -7.96 27.76
N LEU A 144 12.55 -8.55 26.91
CA LEU A 144 12.39 -8.14 25.52
C LEU A 144 11.87 -6.70 25.47
N ARG A 145 12.74 -5.72 25.20
CA ARG A 145 12.33 -4.34 24.92
C ARG A 145 12.35 -4.12 23.41
N ILE A 146 11.19 -4.23 22.78
CA ILE A 146 11.02 -3.86 21.37
C ILE A 146 10.98 -2.33 21.31
N ARG A 147 12.03 -1.71 20.77
CA ARG A 147 12.06 -0.28 20.53
C ARG A 147 11.99 -0.05 19.02
N ALA A 148 10.80 0.33 18.54
CA ALA A 148 10.64 0.76 17.15
C ALA A 148 11.05 2.23 17.05
N GLU A 149 12.29 2.52 16.63
CA GLU A 149 12.75 3.89 16.38
C GLU A 149 12.66 4.20 14.87
N PHE A 150 11.84 5.19 14.51
CA PHE A 150 11.78 5.72 13.15
C PHE A 150 12.97 6.64 12.91
N LEU A 151 13.97 6.15 12.18
CA LEU A 151 15.21 6.89 11.90
C LEU A 151 15.03 7.88 10.73
N HIS A 152 14.39 9.02 11.01
CA HIS A 152 14.63 10.25 10.24
C HIS A 152 15.39 11.23 11.15
N ASN A 153 16.72 11.31 10.95
CA ASN A 153 17.70 12.19 11.63
C ASN A 153 18.27 11.73 12.99
N TRP A 154 19.08 10.67 13.00
CA TRP A 154 19.90 10.35 14.19
C TRP A 154 21.23 11.09 14.18
N ARG A 155 21.46 11.92 15.20
CA ARG A 155 22.79 12.32 15.67
C ARG A 155 23.05 11.60 17.00
N PRO A 156 24.27 11.09 17.28
CA PRO A 156 24.56 10.36 18.49
C PRO A 156 24.67 11.34 19.66
N GLN A 157 23.56 11.57 20.34
CA GLN A 157 23.57 12.00 21.73
C GLN A 157 22.54 11.17 22.46
N CYS A 158 23.02 10.26 23.31
CA CYS A 158 22.19 9.56 24.29
C CYS A 158 21.48 10.58 25.19
N PRO A 159 20.14 10.58 25.25
CA PRO A 159 19.42 11.15 26.38
C PRO A 159 18.85 10.04 27.26
N LYS A 160 18.71 10.39 28.54
CA LYS A 160 18.18 9.57 29.63
C LYS A 160 16.94 8.77 29.22
N SER A 161 16.94 7.50 29.62
CA SER A 161 15.81 6.56 29.51
C SER A 161 14.49 7.21 29.93
N VAL A 162 13.54 7.29 29.00
CA VAL A 162 12.12 7.45 29.31
C VAL A 162 11.55 6.06 29.50
N LEU A 163 11.16 5.73 30.74
CA LEU A 163 10.35 4.56 31.05
C LEU A 163 8.94 4.82 30.50
N MET A 164 8.53 4.08 29.47
CA MET A 164 7.10 3.93 29.19
C MET A 164 6.56 2.91 30.18
N GLU A 165 5.62 3.32 31.03
CA GLU A 165 4.87 2.41 31.88
C GLU A 165 3.88 1.59 31.04
N ASP A 166 3.61 0.37 31.51
CA ASP A 166 2.91 -0.77 30.87
C ASP A 166 1.50 -0.53 30.27
N ARG A 167 1.01 0.71 30.15
CA ARG A 167 -0.37 1.00 29.74
C ARG A 167 -0.58 1.19 28.23
N ASP A 168 0.47 1.36 27.43
CA ASP A 168 0.35 1.64 26.00
C ASP A 168 0.55 0.40 25.08
N ILE A 169 0.77 -0.79 25.65
CA ILE A 169 0.96 -2.04 24.88
C ILE A 169 -0.36 -2.69 24.44
N ALA A 170 -1.50 -2.22 24.96
CA ALA A 170 -2.82 -2.82 24.70
C ALA A 170 -3.32 -2.73 23.24
N THR A 171 -2.66 -1.98 22.37
CA THR A 171 -2.99 -1.88 20.93
C THR A 171 -2.10 -2.72 20.01
N PHE A 172 -1.12 -3.45 20.53
CA PHE A 172 -0.30 -4.36 19.73
C PHE A 172 -0.85 -5.79 19.82
N ASN A 173 -1.16 -6.39 18.66
CA ASN A 173 -1.64 -7.77 18.60
C ASN A 173 -0.52 -8.73 19.07
N PRO A 174 -0.66 -9.42 20.22
CA PRO A 174 0.40 -10.21 20.83
C PRO A 174 0.82 -11.43 19.99
N TRP A 175 -0.01 -11.86 19.03
CA TRP A 175 0.30 -12.98 18.15
C TRP A 175 1.41 -12.65 17.14
N TYR A 176 1.64 -11.38 16.80
CA TYR A 176 2.70 -10.98 15.87
C TYR A 176 4.11 -11.07 16.46
N VAL A 177 4.25 -10.97 17.79
CA VAL A 177 5.56 -11.06 18.46
C VAL A 177 6.00 -12.52 18.62
N LEU A 178 5.04 -13.45 18.77
CA LEU A 178 5.32 -14.87 18.97
C LEU A 178 5.81 -15.58 17.69
N SER A 179 5.35 -15.16 16.50
CA SER A 179 5.80 -15.75 15.23
C SER A 179 7.26 -15.41 14.89
N ILE A 180 7.77 -14.26 15.34
CA ILE A 180 9.17 -13.85 15.14
C ILE A 180 10.12 -14.67 16.03
N LEU A 181 9.71 -14.99 17.26
CA LEU A 181 10.53 -15.76 18.20
C LEU A 181 10.60 -17.27 17.87
N SER A 182 9.57 -17.82 17.20
CA SER A 182 9.55 -19.24 16.79
C SER A 182 10.49 -19.54 15.61
N LEU A 183 10.90 -18.53 14.84
CA LEU A 183 11.81 -18.69 13.69
C LEU A 183 13.30 -18.59 14.06
N SER A 184 13.62 -18.19 15.28
CA SER A 184 15.00 -18.03 15.78
C SER A 184 15.50 -19.20 16.64
N SER A 185 14.75 -20.30 16.74
CA SER A 185 15.08 -21.47 17.58
C SER A 185 15.32 -22.77 16.79
N HIS A 186 15.72 -22.68 15.51
CA HIS A 186 16.31 -23.78 14.75
C HIS A 186 17.60 -23.34 14.05
#